data_AF-A0A977L6J7-F1
#
_entry.id   AF-A0A977L6J7-F1
#
_cell.length_a   1.000
_cell.length_b   1.000
_cell.length_c   1.000
_cell.angle_alpha   90.00
_cell.angle_beta   90.00
_cell.angle_gamma   90.00
#
_symmetry.space_group_name_H-M   'P 1'
#
loop_
_entity.id
_entity.type
_entity.pdbx_description
1 polymer ?
#
loop_
_entity_poly.entity_id
_entity_poly.type
_entity_poly.pdbx_seq_one_letter_code
_entity_poly.pdbx_strand_id
1 'polypeptide(L)'
;MKVILFAIMLVVSIKCSAQTAAAKNDTILKNKNGALLLDNGFAIPPFSVSGDIYITQNLFIFHPKPYHRARYEMYNDLVKDFVLPYDSILVAKKVIGGFTLKTKTKKYKIATDGGKGKETVTHINRLRKQHETKQAKAPR
;
A
#
# COMPACT_ATOMS: atom_id res chain seq x y z
N MET A 1 -44.81 -29.42 -6.76
CA MET A 1 -43.39 -29.79 -6.60
C MET A 1 -42.63 -29.14 -7.74
N LYS A 2 -41.93 -28.02 -7.50
CA LYS A 2 -40.56 -27.89 -6.98
C LYS A 2 -39.53 -27.84 -8.12
N VAL A 3 -38.86 -26.69 -8.20
CA VAL A 3 -37.53 -26.43 -8.78
C VAL A 3 -37.45 -26.40 -10.31
N ILE A 4 -37.30 -25.20 -10.89
CA ILE A 4 -36.16 -24.81 -11.74
C ILE A 4 -36.13 -23.27 -11.69
N LEU A 5 -35.60 -22.74 -10.59
CA LEU A 5 -35.27 -21.33 -10.43
C LEU A 5 -33.82 -21.24 -9.93
N PHE A 6 -32.88 -21.87 -10.63
CA PHE A 6 -31.48 -21.95 -10.18
C PHE A 6 -30.47 -21.99 -11.35
N ALA A 7 -30.79 -21.42 -12.50
CA ALA A 7 -29.89 -21.42 -13.67
C ALA A 7 -29.26 -20.06 -14.01
N ILE A 8 -29.35 -19.04 -13.13
CA ILE A 8 -28.77 -17.71 -13.39
C ILE A 8 -27.69 -17.31 -12.36
N MET A 9 -27.48 -18.09 -11.29
CA MET A 9 -26.55 -17.74 -10.21
C MET A 9 -25.15 -18.34 -10.33
N LEU A 10 -24.73 -18.83 -11.51
CA LEU A 10 -23.55 -19.71 -11.58
C LEU A 10 -22.60 -19.47 -12.76
N VAL A 11 -22.45 -18.24 -13.28
CA VAL A 11 -21.25 -17.89 -14.08
C VAL A 11 -20.85 -16.41 -13.94
N VAL A 12 -20.99 -15.84 -12.76
CA VAL A 12 -20.16 -14.68 -12.39
C VAL A 12 -19.29 -15.12 -11.24
N SER A 13 -18.45 -16.13 -11.52
CA SER A 13 -17.18 -16.25 -10.81
C SER A 13 -16.42 -14.98 -11.12
N ILE A 14 -16.66 -13.97 -10.29
CA ILE A 14 -15.79 -12.85 -10.05
C ILE A 14 -14.49 -13.51 -9.62
N LYS A 15 -13.66 -13.89 -10.60
CA LYS A 15 -12.23 -14.05 -10.40
C LYS A 15 -11.81 -12.64 -10.01
N CYS A 16 -11.91 -12.36 -8.71
CA CYS A 16 -11.13 -11.34 -8.08
C CYS A 16 -9.71 -11.80 -8.35
N SER A 17 -9.16 -11.35 -9.48
CA SER A 17 -7.75 -11.45 -9.76
C SER A 17 -7.11 -10.71 -8.60
N ALA A 18 -6.72 -11.47 -7.58
CA ALA A 18 -5.68 -11.07 -6.66
C ALA A 18 -4.48 -10.84 -7.55
N GLN A 19 -4.40 -9.63 -8.08
CA GLN A 19 -3.30 -9.12 -8.85
C GLN A 19 -2.14 -9.19 -7.87
N THR A 20 -1.39 -10.29 -7.91
CA THR A 20 0.00 -10.33 -7.49
C THR A 20 0.65 -9.24 -8.29
N ALA A 21 0.67 -8.03 -7.73
CA ALA A 21 1.21 -6.86 -8.36
C ALA A 21 2.63 -7.24 -8.75
N ALA A 22 2.89 -7.32 -10.06
CA ALA A 22 4.21 -7.54 -10.60
C ALA A 22 5.04 -6.28 -10.30
N ALA A 23 5.40 -6.10 -9.04
CA ALA A 23 6.01 -4.89 -8.52
C ALA A 23 7.32 -4.56 -9.24
N LYS A 24 7.94 -5.53 -9.93
CA LYS A 24 9.23 -5.35 -10.59
C LYS A 24 9.18 -4.59 -11.92
N ASN A 25 8.15 -4.75 -12.75
CA ASN A 25 8.17 -4.19 -14.12
C ASN A 25 7.55 -2.78 -14.21
N ASP A 26 6.66 -2.42 -13.27
CA ASP A 26 5.94 -1.13 -13.29
C ASP A 26 6.41 -0.13 -12.20
N THR A 27 7.55 -0.39 -11.54
CA THR A 27 8.08 0.50 -10.49
C THR A 27 8.68 1.77 -11.09
N ILE A 28 8.11 2.92 -10.72
CA ILE A 28 8.56 4.27 -11.06
C ILE A 28 9.64 4.74 -10.08
N LEU A 29 9.46 4.45 -8.79
CA LEU A 29 10.38 4.87 -7.75
C LEU A 29 10.52 3.76 -6.71
N LYS A 30 11.76 3.39 -6.41
CA LYS A 30 12.10 2.49 -5.30
C LYS A 30 12.87 3.26 -4.23
N ASN A 31 12.36 3.28 -3.02
CA ASN A 31 13.10 3.76 -1.86
C ASN A 31 13.42 2.60 -0.93
N LYS A 32 14.71 2.32 -0.75
CA LYS A 32 15.17 1.25 0.14
C LYS A 32 15.18 1.75 1.58
N ASN A 33 14.93 0.85 2.53
CA ASN A 33 15.03 1.14 3.97
C ASN A 33 14.05 2.23 4.44
N GLY A 34 12.78 2.09 4.06
CA GLY A 34 11.69 2.79 4.74
C GLY A 34 11.31 2.07 6.03
N ALA A 35 10.61 2.75 6.93
CA ALA A 35 9.97 2.10 8.07
C ALA A 35 8.51 2.52 8.19
N LEU A 36 7.60 1.54 8.24
CA LEU A 36 6.20 1.75 8.53
C LEU A 36 6.04 1.78 10.05
N LEU A 37 5.62 2.93 10.59
CA LEU A 37 5.35 3.09 12.01
C LEU A 37 3.92 2.61 12.29
N LEU A 38 3.81 1.54 13.05
CA LEU A 38 2.54 0.99 13.51
C LEU A 38 2.16 1.67 14.82
N ASP A 39 1.05 2.38 14.79
CA ASP A 39 0.40 2.88 15.99
C ASP A 39 -0.50 1.76 16.53
N ASN A 40 -0.11 1.19 17.66
CA ASN A 40 -0.81 0.08 18.29
C ASN A 40 -1.94 0.56 19.22
N GLY A 41 -2.15 1.86 19.40
CA GLY A 41 -3.20 2.40 20.27
C GLY A 41 -2.99 2.16 21.78
N PHE A 42 -1.86 1.61 22.18
CA PHE A 42 -1.46 1.38 23.57
C PHE A 42 -0.30 2.30 23.97
N ALA A 43 -0.08 2.49 25.27
CA ALA A 43 1.08 3.20 25.85
C ALA A 43 2.43 2.44 25.67
N ILE A 44 2.51 1.56 24.68
CA ILE A 44 3.74 0.86 24.29
C ILE A 44 4.42 1.70 23.21
N PRO A 45 5.76 1.82 23.21
CA PRO A 45 6.48 2.53 22.15
C PRO A 45 6.04 2.02 20.77
N PRO A 46 5.79 2.92 19.80
CA PRO A 46 5.34 2.54 18.48
C PRO A 46 6.32 1.55 17.85
N PHE A 47 5.80 0.43 17.37
CA PHE A 47 6.61 -0.57 16.68
C PHE A 47 6.85 -0.11 15.24
N SER A 48 8.08 -0.27 14.76
CA SER A 48 8.44 0.03 13.38
C SER A 48 8.72 -1.26 12.62
N VAL A 49 8.08 -1.40 11.46
CA VAL A 49 8.41 -2.45 10.49
C VAL A 49 9.33 -1.83 9.46
N SER A 50 10.56 -2.34 9.34
CA SER A 50 11.48 -1.93 8.28
C SER A 50 11.08 -2.57 6.95
N GLY A 51 11.29 -1.89 5.83
CA GLY A 51 10.90 -2.40 4.52
C GLY A 51 11.42 -1.57 3.36
N ASP A 52 11.05 -1.98 2.16
CA ASP A 52 11.28 -1.23 0.93
C ASP A 52 9.95 -0.60 0.47
N ILE A 53 10.02 0.62 -0.05
CA ILE A 53 8.89 1.34 -0.62
C ILE A 53 9.00 1.28 -2.14
N TYR A 54 7.92 0.90 -2.80
CA TYR A 54 7.77 0.89 -4.25
C TYR A 54 6.59 1.77 -4.64
N ILE A 55 6.83 2.70 -5.56
CA ILE A 55 5.83 3.51 -6.21
C ILE A 55 5.71 2.96 -7.63
N THR A 56 4.57 2.38 -7.96
CA THR A 56 4.28 1.87 -9.31
C THR A 56 3.35 2.83 -10.05
N GLN A 57 2.96 2.53 -11.29
CA GLN A 57 1.94 3.33 -11.99
C GLN A 57 0.58 3.31 -11.31
N ASN A 58 0.24 2.22 -10.61
CA ASN A 58 -1.11 1.97 -10.11
C ASN A 58 -1.20 1.89 -8.59
N LEU A 59 -0.11 1.51 -7.93
CA LEU A 59 -0.10 1.13 -6.52
C LEU A 59 1.09 1.74 -5.79
N PHE A 60 0.83 2.18 -4.56
CA PHE A 60 1.84 2.30 -3.53
C PHE A 60 2.04 0.93 -2.86
N ILE A 61 3.28 0.47 -2.71
CA ILE A 61 3.60 -0.80 -2.06
C ILE A 61 4.68 -0.56 -1.02
N PHE A 62 4.46 -1.03 0.20
CA PHE A 62 5.48 -1.19 1.21
C PHE A 62 5.71 -2.69 1.41
N HIS A 63 6.90 -3.16 1.05
CA HIS A 63 7.33 -4.55 1.20
C HIS A 63 8.15 -4.64 2.49
N PRO A 64 7.61 -5.26 3.56
CA PRO A 64 8.36 -5.43 4.79
C PRO A 64 9.62 -6.27 4.56
N LYS A 65 10.70 -5.94 5.25
CA LYS A 65 11.90 -6.77 5.31
C LYS A 65 11.82 -7.72 6.52
N PRO A 66 12.42 -8.91 6.43
CA PRO A 66 12.62 -9.75 7.60
C PRO A 66 13.35 -8.95 8.69
N TYR A 67 12.85 -9.07 9.92
CA TYR A 67 13.40 -8.37 11.06
C TYR A 67 14.64 -9.10 11.56
N HIS A 68 15.83 -8.57 11.24
CA HIS A 68 17.10 -9.10 11.73
C HIS A 68 17.54 -8.35 12.99
N ARG A 69 16.92 -8.65 14.15
CA ARG A 69 17.59 -8.42 15.45
C ARG A 69 17.86 -9.78 16.11
N ALA A 70 19.03 -9.87 16.75
CA ALA A 70 19.62 -11.06 17.35
C ALA A 70 18.75 -11.89 18.33
N ARG A 71 17.55 -11.44 18.70
CA ARG A 71 16.68 -12.15 19.64
C ARG A 71 15.38 -12.67 19.02
N TYR A 72 14.98 -12.16 17.86
CA TYR A 72 13.73 -12.51 17.18
C TYR A 72 13.94 -12.43 15.65
N GLU A 73 14.75 -13.31 15.10
CA GLU A 73 14.79 -13.50 13.64
C GLU A 73 13.50 -14.18 13.21
N MET A 74 12.45 -13.38 12.99
CA MET A 74 11.20 -13.88 12.45
C MET A 74 11.25 -13.76 10.93
N TYR A 75 11.84 -14.75 10.28
CA TYR A 75 11.42 -15.12 8.92
C TYR A 75 9.99 -15.64 9.06
N ASN A 76 9.04 -14.82 8.65
CA ASN A 76 7.64 -15.18 8.78
C ASN A 76 6.96 -14.97 7.44
N ASP A 77 6.59 -16.09 6.81
CA ASP A 77 5.80 -16.14 5.56
C ASP A 77 4.43 -15.46 5.71
N LEU A 78 4.04 -15.08 6.93
CA LEU A 78 2.85 -14.29 7.23
C LEU A 78 3.03 -12.80 6.94
N VAL A 79 4.25 -12.32 6.72
CA VAL A 79 4.51 -10.89 6.48
C VAL A 79 4.18 -10.56 5.02
N LYS A 80 3.04 -9.90 4.83
CA LYS A 80 2.51 -9.52 3.51
C LYS A 80 2.85 -8.09 3.15
N ASP A 81 2.89 -7.83 1.84
CA ASP A 81 2.98 -6.50 1.29
C ASP A 81 1.81 -5.63 1.74
N PHE A 82 2.14 -4.42 2.18
CA PHE A 82 1.16 -3.39 2.40
C PHE A 82 0.95 -2.63 1.09
N VAL A 83 -0.19 -2.86 0.46
CA VAL A 83 -0.52 -2.32 -0.86
C VAL A 83 -1.66 -1.32 -0.74
N LEU A 84 -1.49 -0.14 -1.34
CA LEU A 84 -2.52 0.90 -1.44
C LEU A 84 -2.70 1.36 -2.88
N PRO A 85 -3.89 1.17 -3.47
CA PRO A 85 -4.32 1.86 -4.68
C PRO A 85 -4.30 3.38 -4.51
N TYR A 86 -3.92 4.14 -5.55
CA TYR A 86 -3.77 5.60 -5.41
C TYR A 86 -5.08 6.35 -5.15
N ASP A 87 -6.20 5.84 -5.64
CA ASP A 87 -7.55 6.36 -5.39
C ASP A 87 -8.00 6.19 -3.92
N SER A 88 -7.43 5.22 -3.20
CA SER A 88 -7.67 5.02 -1.76
C SER A 88 -6.94 6.03 -0.87
N ILE A 89 -5.92 6.70 -1.40
CA ILE A 89 -5.09 7.68 -0.69
C ILE A 89 -5.74 9.05 -0.86
N LEU A 90 -6.12 9.71 0.24
CA LEU A 90 -6.65 11.07 0.22
C LEU A 90 -5.53 12.11 0.05
N VAL A 91 -4.42 11.93 0.76
CA VAL A 91 -3.27 12.84 0.65
C VAL A 91 -2.00 12.21 1.22
N ALA A 92 -0.87 12.47 0.56
CA ALA A 92 0.46 12.25 1.11
C ALA A 92 1.07 13.58 1.58
N LYS A 93 1.62 13.65 2.80
CA LYS A 93 2.27 14.85 3.35
C LYS A 93 3.67 14.55 3.88
N LYS A 94 4.65 15.39 3.54
CA LYS A 94 6.01 15.31 4.11
C LYS A 94 5.97 15.59 5.61
N VAL A 95 6.77 14.85 6.36
CA VAL A 95 7.08 15.15 7.77
C VAL A 95 8.60 15.01 8.00
N ILE A 96 9.08 15.44 9.16
CA ILE A 96 10.49 15.23 9.56
C ILE A 96 10.76 13.71 9.58
N GLY A 97 11.86 13.28 8.99
CA GLY A 97 12.24 11.86 8.91
C GLY A 97 11.41 10.97 7.97
N GLY A 98 10.38 11.51 7.29
CA GLY A 98 9.50 10.66 6.47
C GLY A 98 8.32 11.36 5.79
N PHE A 99 7.21 10.66 5.69
CA PHE A 99 5.93 11.18 5.21
C PHE A 99 4.74 10.48 5.87
N THR A 100 3.56 11.05 5.71
CA THR A 100 2.30 10.45 6.13
C THR A 100 1.40 10.19 4.94
N LEU A 101 0.70 9.06 4.95
CA LEU A 101 -0.36 8.73 4.01
C LEU A 101 -1.68 8.74 4.76
N LYS A 102 -2.60 9.63 4.38
CA LYS A 102 -3.96 9.63 4.89
C LYS A 102 -4.85 8.95 3.87
N THR A 103 -5.52 7.89 4.28
CA THR A 103 -6.62 7.25 3.55
C THR A 103 -7.95 7.68 4.19
N LYS A 104 -9.09 7.20 3.66
CA LYS A 104 -10.41 7.46 4.25
C LYS A 104 -10.54 6.92 5.68
N THR A 105 -9.88 5.79 5.97
CA THR A 105 -10.05 5.05 7.22
C THR A 105 -8.87 5.18 8.18
N LYS A 106 -7.65 5.37 7.66
CA LYS A 106 -6.43 5.33 8.48
C LYS A 106 -5.36 6.30 8.00
N LYS A 107 -4.55 6.77 8.95
CA LYS A 107 -3.33 7.52 8.71
C LYS A 107 -2.12 6.63 8.98
N TYR A 108 -1.26 6.50 7.99
CA TYR A 108 0.00 5.75 8.08
C TYR A 108 1.17 6.74 8.17
N LYS A 109 2.13 6.46 9.05
CA LYS A 109 3.39 7.20 9.16
C LYS A 109 4.51 6.32 8.60
N ILE A 110 5.27 6.86 7.66
CA ILE A 110 6.33 6.12 6.97
C ILE A 110 7.62 6.94 7.09
N ALA A 111 8.60 6.41 7.79
CA ALA A 111 9.95 6.97 7.83
C ALA A 111 10.72 6.58 6.56
N THR A 112 11.60 7.46 6.11
CA THR A 112 12.46 7.25 4.95
C THR A 112 13.86 7.72 5.26
N ASP A 113 14.85 6.88 5.02
CA ASP A 113 16.25 7.29 5.15
C ASP A 113 16.65 8.30 4.05
N GLY A 114 17.53 9.24 4.41
CA GLY A 114 18.20 10.11 3.43
C GLY A 114 17.33 11.17 2.74
N GLY A 115 16.24 11.64 3.35
CA GLY A 115 15.51 12.83 2.88
C GLY A 115 14.61 12.64 1.64
N LYS A 116 14.57 11.44 1.06
CA LYS A 116 13.77 11.09 -0.14
C LYS A 116 12.25 11.13 0.04
N GLY A 117 11.77 11.42 1.24
CA GLY A 117 10.34 11.54 1.52
C GLY A 117 9.64 12.64 0.73
N LYS A 118 10.33 13.71 0.29
CA LYS A 118 9.71 14.79 -0.49
C LYS A 118 9.38 14.32 -1.91
N GLU A 119 10.35 13.74 -2.59
CA GLU A 119 10.18 13.14 -3.90
C GLU A 119 9.08 12.07 -3.90
N THR A 120 9.13 11.16 -2.92
CA THR A 120 8.12 10.10 -2.76
C THR A 120 6.70 10.67 -2.64
N VAL A 121 6.51 11.70 -1.79
CA VAL A 121 5.20 12.38 -1.62
C VAL A 121 4.73 13.04 -2.91
N THR A 122 5.63 13.68 -3.66
CA THR A 122 5.31 14.30 -4.95
C THR A 122 4.80 13.27 -5.95
N HIS A 123 5.49 12.13 -6.08
CA HIS A 123 5.05 11.06 -6.98
C HIS A 123 3.69 10.50 -6.60
N ILE A 124 3.46 10.21 -5.31
CA ILE A 124 2.18 9.67 -4.82
C ILE A 124 1.03 10.64 -5.12
N ASN A 125 1.19 11.93 -4.79
CA ASN A 125 0.14 12.91 -5.01
C ASN A 125 -0.13 13.16 -6.50
N ARG A 126 0.89 13.08 -7.36
CA ARG A 126 0.73 13.16 -8.82
C ARG A 126 -0.08 11.99 -9.35
N LEU A 127 0.29 10.76 -8.98
CA LEU A 127 -0.38 9.54 -9.44
C LEU A 127 -1.83 9.46 -8.93
N ARG A 128 -2.08 9.84 -7.67
CA ARG A 128 -3.44 10.01 -7.13
C ARG A 128 -4.32 10.89 -8.03
N LYS A 129 -3.88 12.11 -8.34
CA LYS A 129 -4.66 13.03 -9.19
C LYS A 129 -4.95 12.45 -10.57
N GLN A 130 -3.98 11.73 -11.14
CA GLN A 130 -4.15 11.09 -12.45
C GLN A 130 -5.21 9.99 -12.41
N HIS A 131 -5.24 9.20 -11.34
CA HIS A 131 -6.23 8.13 -11.16
C HIS A 131 -7.63 8.67 -10.86
N GLU A 132 -7.75 9.71 -10.02
CA GLU A 132 -9.02 10.42 -9.78
C GLU A 132 -9.62 10.94 -11.10
N THR A 133 -8.79 11.56 -11.95
CA THR A 133 -9.24 12.12 -13.24
C THR A 133 -9.66 11.03 -14.23
N LYS A 134 -9.01 9.86 -14.22
CA LYS A 134 -9.39 8.73 -15.08
C LYS A 134 -10.73 8.12 -14.66
N GLN A 135 -10.97 7.96 -13.36
CA GLN A 135 -12.26 7.45 -12.86
C GLN A 135 -13.42 8.41 -13.16
N ALA A 136 -13.19 9.72 -13.07
CA ALA A 136 -14.21 10.72 -13.40
C ALA A 136 -14.60 10.74 -14.90
N LYS A 137 -13.75 10.20 -15.79
CA LYS A 137 -13.98 10.17 -17.25
C LYS A 137 -14.49 8.82 -17.77
N ALA A 138 -14.61 7.80 -16.92
CA ALA A 138 -15.18 6.53 -17.33
C ALA A 138 -16.71 6.65 -17.45
N PRO A 139 -17.33 6.27 -18.59
CA PRO A 139 -18.78 6.25 -18.72
C PRO A 139 -19.37 5.26 -17.70
N ARG A 140 -20.45 5.68 -17.03
CA ARG A 140 -21.20 4.88 -16.07
C ARG A 140 -22.02 3.79 -16.76
#